data_AF-A0A3P7L2R9-F1
#
_entry.id   AF-A0A3P7L2R9-F1
#
_cell.length_a   1.000
_cell.length_b   1.000
_cell.length_c   1.000
_cell.angle_alpha   90.00
_cell.angle_beta   90.00
_cell.angle_gamma   90.00
#
_symmetry.space_group_name_H-M   'P 1'
#
loop_
_entity.id
_entity.type
_entity.pdbx_description
1 polymer ?
#
loop_
_entity_poly.entity_id
_entity_poly.type
_entity_poly.pdbx_seq_one_letter_code
_entity_poly.pdbx_strand_id
1 'polypeptide(L)'
;MCLYFRRKTESVSARHLFTLITERLLLHADYLTLPTYIVLFEILTEQMTPEFAYTKSEAASPDWRFENPMMLKVIANLITQSTESEELMRVKKAFLLDIINMCRDGKDNRRTILQMSVWQEWLISISYVFPKTEEEMEISELVYEMFAILLHHAIRFEYGGWRVWVDT
;
A
#
# COMPACT_ATOMS: atom_id res chain seq x y z
N MET A 1 5.24 26.18 0.76
CA MET A 1 4.73 24.80 0.85
C MET A 1 5.78 23.75 0.48
N CYS A 2 6.43 23.82 -0.70
CA CYS A 2 7.49 22.86 -1.12
C CYS A 2 8.67 22.70 -0.13
N LEU A 3 9.15 23.76 0.52
CA LEU A 3 10.26 23.69 1.49
C LEU A 3 9.91 22.93 2.78
N TYR A 4 8.64 22.95 3.18
CA TYR A 4 8.18 22.28 4.40
C TYR A 4 8.04 20.76 4.18
N PHE A 5 7.49 20.37 3.03
CA PHE A 5 7.39 18.98 2.60
C PHE A 5 8.79 18.34 2.52
N ARG A 6 9.75 19.02 1.88
CA ARG A 6 11.14 18.57 1.78
C ARG A 6 11.81 18.36 3.14
N ARG A 7 11.63 19.30 4.09
CA ARG A 7 12.15 19.17 5.46
C ARG A 7 11.51 18.01 6.24
N LYS A 8 10.20 17.76 6.07
CA LYS A 8 9.51 16.62 6.70
C LYS A 8 10.08 15.31 6.17
N THR A 9 10.19 15.14 4.84
CA THR A 9 10.73 13.94 4.21
C THR A 9 12.20 13.69 4.58
N GLU A 10 13.03 14.74 4.64
CA GLU A 10 14.44 14.66 5.04
C GLU A 10 14.62 14.26 6.50
N SER A 11 13.84 14.84 7.42
CA SER A 11 13.91 14.52 8.86
C SER A 11 13.52 13.07 9.15
N VAL A 12 12.50 12.58 8.44
CA VAL A 12 12.00 11.20 8.58
C VAL A 12 12.98 10.18 7.99
N SER A 13 13.55 10.49 6.83
CA SER A 13 14.56 9.64 6.17
C SER A 13 15.87 9.61 6.94
N ALA A 14 16.33 10.75 7.47
CA ALA A 14 17.57 10.86 8.25
C ALA A 14 17.55 10.03 9.54
N ARG A 15 16.36 9.68 10.05
CA ARG A 15 16.19 8.91 11.29
C ARG A 15 15.80 7.45 11.04
N HIS A 16 15.79 6.98 9.79
CA HIS A 16 15.34 5.63 9.44
C HIS A 16 13.96 5.29 10.04
N LEU A 17 13.08 6.28 10.24
CA LEU A 17 11.87 6.13 11.04
C LEU A 17 10.95 5.04 10.48
N PHE A 18 10.81 4.97 9.16
CA PHE A 18 9.97 3.97 8.49
C PHE A 18 10.49 2.54 8.68
N THR A 19 11.81 2.36 8.65
CA THR A 19 12.46 1.08 8.97
C THR A 19 12.23 0.74 10.44
N LEU A 20 12.40 1.70 11.35
CA LEU A 20 12.14 1.51 12.78
C LEU A 20 10.70 1.14 13.09
N ILE A 21 9.71 1.76 12.44
CA ILE A 21 8.29 1.39 12.61
C ILE A 21 8.07 -0.06 12.21
N THR A 22 8.62 -0.46 11.07
CA THR A 22 8.50 -1.85 10.57
C THR A 22 9.13 -2.83 11.55
N GLU A 23 10.39 -2.59 11.94
CA GLU A 23 11.13 -3.45 12.86
C GLU A 23 10.46 -3.55 14.23
N ARG A 24 9.99 -2.42 14.78
CA ARG A 24 9.37 -2.41 16.11
C ARG A 24 8.03 -3.11 16.13
N LEU A 25 7.21 -2.98 15.09
CA LEU A 25 5.94 -3.68 15.02
C LEU A 25 6.15 -5.19 14.89
N LEU A 26 7.06 -5.63 14.02
CA LEU A 26 7.37 -7.06 13.83
C LEU A 26 8.08 -7.70 15.04
N LEU A 27 8.79 -6.91 15.87
CA LEU A 27 9.34 -7.40 17.14
C LEU A 27 8.27 -7.73 18.18
N HIS A 28 7.07 -7.16 18.06
CA HIS A 28 6.02 -7.26 19.07
C HIS A 28 4.74 -7.95 18.56
N ALA A 29 4.66 -8.26 17.28
CA ALA A 29 3.54 -8.94 16.66
C ALA A 29 3.99 -9.82 15.50
N ASP A 30 3.48 -11.05 15.44
CA ASP A 30 3.79 -12.02 14.37
C ASP A 30 3.04 -11.70 13.06
N TYR A 31 2.00 -10.87 13.12
CA TYR A 31 1.21 -10.44 11.98
C TYR A 31 0.62 -9.04 12.17
N LEU A 32 0.39 -8.35 11.05
CA LEU A 32 -0.28 -7.05 11.03
C LEU A 32 -1.78 -7.22 11.31
N THR A 33 -2.31 -6.44 12.25
CA THR A 33 -3.74 -6.41 12.60
C THR A 33 -4.49 -5.30 11.88
N LEU A 34 -5.80 -5.45 11.72
CA LEU A 34 -6.64 -4.46 11.06
C LEU A 34 -6.62 -3.07 11.76
N PRO A 35 -6.70 -2.95 13.10
CA PRO A 35 -6.60 -1.65 13.76
C PRO A 35 -5.25 -0.97 13.52
N THR A 36 -4.14 -1.73 13.55
CA THR A 36 -2.82 -1.18 13.24
C THR A 36 -2.75 -0.74 11.79
N TYR A 37 -3.26 -1.54 10.85
CA TYR A 37 -3.36 -1.16 9.44
C TYR A 37 -4.13 0.15 9.25
N ILE A 38 -5.29 0.31 9.90
CA ILE A 38 -6.11 1.53 9.80
C ILE A 38 -5.30 2.76 10.19
N VAL A 39 -4.62 2.74 11.34
CA VAL A 39 -3.80 3.88 11.78
C VAL A 39 -2.65 4.16 10.80
N LEU A 40 -1.98 3.13 10.29
CA LEU A 40 -0.93 3.30 9.28
C LEU A 40 -1.48 3.91 7.99
N PHE A 41 -2.70 3.54 7.61
CA PHE A 41 -3.41 4.08 6.44
C PHE A 41 -3.87 5.52 6.65
N GLU A 42 -4.35 5.89 7.84
CA GLU A 42 -4.65 7.28 8.19
C GLU A 42 -3.40 8.16 8.12
N ILE A 43 -2.24 7.63 8.53
CA ILE A 43 -0.95 8.33 8.35
C ILE A 43 -0.62 8.46 6.85
N LEU A 44 -0.85 7.43 6.04
CA LEU A 44 -0.63 7.48 4.59
C LEU A 44 -1.46 8.59 3.91
N THR A 45 -2.72 8.77 4.30
CA THR A 45 -3.67 9.69 3.65
C THR A 45 -3.86 11.02 4.38
N GLU A 46 -3.31 11.16 5.59
CA GLU A 46 -3.56 12.27 6.53
C GLU A 46 -5.06 12.48 6.87
N GLN A 47 -5.89 11.44 6.72
CA GLN A 47 -7.31 11.45 7.10
C GLN A 47 -7.50 10.83 8.49
N MET A 48 -7.21 11.60 9.55
CA MET A 48 -7.26 11.10 10.92
C MET A 48 -8.71 10.96 11.41
N THR A 49 -9.09 9.79 11.93
CA THR A 49 -10.35 9.62 12.65
C THR A 49 -10.14 9.77 14.16
N PRO A 50 -11.13 10.29 14.91
CA PRO A 50 -10.97 10.54 16.35
C PRO A 50 -11.10 9.26 17.20
N GLU A 51 -11.58 8.15 16.62
CA GLU A 51 -11.94 6.94 17.34
C GLU A 51 -11.13 5.73 16.86
N PHE A 52 -10.80 4.83 17.80
CA PHE A 52 -10.16 3.57 17.44
C PHE A 52 -11.13 2.67 16.68
N ALA A 53 -10.89 2.53 15.38
CA ALA A 53 -11.65 1.63 14.53
C ALA A 53 -11.06 0.22 14.58
N TYR A 54 -11.89 -0.74 15.00
CA TYR A 54 -11.56 -2.18 14.97
C TYR A 54 -12.06 -2.88 13.70
N THR A 55 -12.81 -2.17 12.88
CA THR A 55 -13.37 -2.66 11.61
C THR A 55 -13.28 -1.56 10.57
N LYS A 56 -13.26 -1.94 9.30
CA LYS A 56 -13.33 -1.01 8.18
C LYS A 56 -14.60 -1.29 7.39
N SER A 57 -15.52 -0.34 7.40
CA SER A 57 -16.84 -0.51 6.77
C SER A 57 -16.79 -0.28 5.25
N GLU A 58 -15.90 0.59 4.78
CA GLU A 58 -15.82 1.02 3.38
C GLU A 58 -14.36 1.22 2.95
N ALA A 59 -14.11 1.06 1.65
CA ALA A 59 -12.82 1.39 1.05
C ALA A 59 -12.57 2.91 1.05
N ALA A 60 -11.31 3.31 0.95
CA ALA A 60 -10.88 4.70 0.91
C ALA A 60 -11.56 5.48 -0.23
N SER A 61 -11.89 6.75 -0.01
CA SER A 61 -12.51 7.59 -1.05
C SER A 61 -11.59 7.72 -2.28
N PRO A 62 -12.13 7.68 -3.51
CA PRO A 62 -11.34 7.83 -4.74
C PRO A 62 -10.70 9.22 -4.87
N ASP A 63 -11.23 10.23 -4.17
CA ASP A 63 -10.71 11.60 -4.18
C ASP A 63 -9.47 11.79 -3.28
N TRP A 64 -9.17 10.81 -2.44
CA TRP A 64 -8.04 10.87 -1.52
C TRP A 64 -6.69 10.69 -2.22
N ARG A 65 -5.63 11.18 -1.58
CA ARG A 65 -4.26 11.14 -2.10
C ARG A 65 -3.31 10.49 -1.11
N PHE A 66 -2.21 9.96 -1.63
CA PHE A 66 -1.09 9.51 -0.81
C PHE A 66 -0.27 10.72 -0.33
N GLU A 67 -0.63 11.26 0.84
CA GLU A 67 0.05 12.42 1.44
C GLU A 67 1.41 12.04 2.06
N ASN A 68 1.55 10.80 2.56
CA ASN A 68 2.82 10.25 3.04
C ASN A 68 3.19 8.95 2.28
N PRO A 69 3.63 9.03 1.00
CA PRO A 69 3.81 7.87 0.12
C PRO A 69 4.69 6.76 0.68
N MET A 70 5.71 7.09 1.47
CA MET A 70 6.61 6.09 2.07
C MET A 70 5.87 5.10 3.00
N MET A 71 4.70 5.47 3.52
CA MET A 71 3.86 4.56 4.30
C MET A 71 3.34 3.38 3.48
N LEU A 72 3.16 3.53 2.16
CA LEU A 72 2.81 2.39 1.30
C LEU A 72 3.87 1.29 1.40
N LYS A 73 5.15 1.66 1.37
CA LYS A 73 6.26 0.71 1.51
C LYS A 73 6.29 0.06 2.89
N VAL A 74 6.01 0.83 3.95
CA VAL A 74 5.93 0.29 5.32
C VAL A 74 4.81 -0.74 5.43
N ILE A 75 3.60 -0.39 4.98
CA ILE A 75 2.43 -1.27 5.04
C ILE A 75 2.68 -2.52 4.19
N ALA A 76 3.14 -2.38 2.95
CA ALA A 76 3.46 -3.52 2.09
C ALA A 76 4.47 -4.46 2.74
N ASN A 77 5.56 -3.90 3.31
CA ASN A 77 6.58 -4.71 3.96
C ASN A 77 6.06 -5.44 5.22
N LEU A 78 5.22 -4.77 6.02
CA LEU A 78 4.56 -5.41 7.16
C LEU A 78 3.65 -6.56 6.74
N ILE A 79 2.88 -6.38 5.65
CA ILE A 79 2.03 -7.43 5.09
C ILE A 79 2.88 -8.63 4.65
N THR A 80 3.96 -8.40 3.91
CA THR A 80 4.84 -9.47 3.40
C THR A 80 5.58 -10.22 4.51
N GLN A 81 5.94 -9.55 5.60
CA GLN A 81 6.65 -10.17 6.72
C GLN A 81 5.72 -10.78 7.79
N SER A 82 4.42 -10.58 7.67
CA SER A 82 3.45 -11.14 8.60
C SER A 82 3.24 -12.63 8.37
N THR A 83 3.05 -13.38 9.46
CA THR A 83 2.61 -14.78 9.40
C THR A 83 1.19 -14.86 8.86
N GLU A 84 0.93 -15.79 7.94
CA GLU A 84 -0.41 -16.02 7.38
C GLU A 84 -1.43 -16.33 8.48
N SER A 85 -2.55 -15.62 8.46
CA SER A 85 -3.66 -15.76 9.40
C SER A 85 -4.93 -15.14 8.81
N GLU A 86 -6.10 -15.49 9.35
CA GLU A 86 -7.37 -14.86 8.94
C GLU A 86 -7.34 -13.33 9.11
N GLU A 87 -6.66 -12.84 10.15
CA GLU A 87 -6.51 -11.41 10.37
C GLU A 87 -5.64 -10.75 9.29
N LEU A 88 -4.54 -11.39 8.89
CA LEU A 88 -3.72 -10.91 7.78
C LEU A 88 -4.49 -10.91 6.46
N MET A 89 -5.33 -11.92 6.20
CA MET A 89 -6.19 -11.96 5.00
C MET A 89 -7.11 -10.75 4.93
N ARG A 90 -7.72 -10.36 6.06
CA ARG A 90 -8.55 -9.14 6.15
C ARG A 90 -7.75 -7.88 5.85
N VAL A 91 -6.53 -7.79 6.38
CA VAL A 91 -5.64 -6.64 6.13
C VAL A 91 -5.23 -6.56 4.66
N LYS A 92 -4.82 -7.68 4.04
CA LYS A 92 -4.47 -7.74 2.61
C LYS A 92 -5.62 -7.24 1.74
N LYS A 93 -6.83 -7.76 1.99
CA LYS A 93 -8.04 -7.35 1.27
C LYS A 93 -8.33 -5.85 1.45
N ALA A 94 -8.31 -5.36 2.69
CA ALA A 94 -8.54 -3.93 2.96
C ALA A 94 -7.51 -3.04 2.26
N PHE A 95 -6.22 -3.39 2.37
CA PHE A 95 -5.14 -2.67 1.71
C PHE A 95 -5.32 -2.58 0.20
N LEU A 96 -5.61 -3.70 -0.46
CA LEU A 96 -5.81 -3.73 -1.90
C LEU A 96 -7.03 -2.91 -2.32
N LEU A 97 -8.18 -3.09 -1.65
CA LEU A 97 -9.39 -2.32 -1.96
C LEU A 97 -9.16 -0.81 -1.85
N ASP A 98 -8.45 -0.38 -0.81
CA ASP A 98 -8.14 1.03 -0.60
C ASP A 98 -7.26 1.61 -1.70
N ILE A 99 -6.13 0.96 -2.00
CA ILE A 99 -5.20 1.47 -3.02
C ILE A 99 -5.81 1.41 -4.41
N ILE A 100 -6.62 0.38 -4.71
CA ILE A 100 -7.34 0.24 -5.98
C ILE A 100 -8.31 1.42 -6.12
N ASN A 101 -9.13 1.69 -5.10
CA ASN A 101 -10.14 2.73 -5.20
C ASN A 101 -9.50 4.11 -5.37
N MET A 102 -8.43 4.40 -4.60
CA MET A 102 -7.65 5.63 -4.74
C MET A 102 -6.91 5.75 -6.07
N CYS A 103 -6.56 4.64 -6.72
CA CYS A 103 -5.81 4.63 -7.97
C CYS A 103 -6.71 4.53 -9.22
N ARG A 104 -7.99 4.19 -9.10
CA ARG A 104 -8.90 4.02 -10.23
C ARG A 104 -9.00 5.29 -11.07
N ASP A 105 -9.27 6.42 -10.42
CA ASP A 105 -9.30 7.75 -11.07
C ASP A 105 -8.13 8.66 -10.66
N GLY A 106 -7.41 8.31 -9.58
CA GLY A 106 -6.27 9.08 -9.08
C GLY A 106 -4.99 8.91 -9.91
N LYS A 107 -4.82 9.75 -10.95
CA LYS A 107 -3.60 9.78 -11.78
C LYS A 107 -2.31 9.94 -10.96
N ASP A 108 -2.30 10.86 -10.01
CA ASP A 108 -1.11 11.14 -9.19
C ASP A 108 -0.78 9.98 -8.24
N ASN A 109 -1.80 9.28 -7.74
CA ASN A 109 -1.64 8.07 -6.92
C ASN A 109 -0.99 6.95 -7.74
N ARG A 110 -1.44 6.71 -8.98
CA ARG A 110 -0.81 5.74 -9.89
C ARG A 110 0.65 6.08 -10.17
N ARG A 111 0.95 7.35 -10.48
CA ARG A 111 2.32 7.84 -10.68
C ARG A 111 3.19 7.62 -9.46
N THR A 112 2.65 7.91 -8.28
CA THR A 112 3.35 7.73 -7.01
C THR A 112 3.80 6.27 -6.83
N ILE A 113 2.92 5.30 -7.06
CA ILE A 113 3.27 3.87 -6.96
C ILE A 113 4.28 3.47 -8.05
N LEU A 114 4.05 3.86 -9.31
CA LEU A 114 4.94 3.51 -10.43
C LEU A 114 6.36 4.06 -10.28
N GLN A 115 6.55 5.15 -9.53
CA GLN A 115 7.86 5.74 -9.23
C GLN A 115 8.54 5.10 -8.02
N MET A 116 7.83 4.31 -7.21
CA MET A 116 8.44 3.58 -6.11
C MET A 116 9.27 2.42 -6.63
N SER A 117 10.43 2.21 -6.02
CA SER A 117 11.21 0.99 -6.29
C SER A 117 10.41 -0.25 -5.86
N VAL A 118 10.50 -1.31 -6.66
CA VAL A 118 10.00 -2.68 -6.35
C VAL A 118 8.51 -2.79 -6.02
N TRP A 119 7.66 -1.86 -6.48
CA TRP A 119 6.20 -1.93 -6.27
C TRP A 119 5.57 -3.22 -6.81
N GLN A 120 6.14 -3.79 -7.88
CA GLN A 120 5.69 -5.04 -8.49
C GLN A 120 5.88 -6.21 -7.53
N GLU A 121 7.06 -6.30 -6.91
CA GLU A 121 7.40 -7.33 -5.93
C GLU A 121 6.45 -7.28 -4.74
N TRP A 122 6.05 -6.08 -4.31
CA TRP A 122 5.06 -5.95 -3.24
C TRP A 122 3.73 -6.59 -3.65
N LEU A 123 3.20 -6.27 -4.82
CA LEU A 123 1.93 -6.83 -5.30
C LEU A 123 2.02 -8.35 -5.51
N ILE A 124 3.10 -8.84 -6.12
CA ILE A 124 3.33 -10.28 -6.32
C ILE A 124 3.41 -11.00 -4.97
N SER A 125 4.12 -10.43 -3.99
CA SER A 125 4.25 -11.03 -2.66
C SER A 125 2.93 -11.17 -1.90
N ILE A 126 1.91 -10.39 -2.26
CA ILE A 126 0.57 -10.44 -1.66
C ILE A 126 -0.32 -11.47 -2.39
N SER A 127 -0.02 -11.80 -3.64
CA SER A 127 -0.82 -12.72 -4.46
C SER A 127 -0.60 -14.20 -4.12
N TYR A 128 -1.61 -15.01 -4.38
CA TYR A 128 -1.53 -16.47 -4.30
C TYR A 128 -1.53 -17.04 -5.72
N VAL A 129 -0.37 -17.51 -6.20
CA VAL A 129 -0.24 -18.08 -7.57
C VAL A 129 -1.14 -19.31 -7.76
N PHE A 130 -1.32 -20.08 -6.69
CA PHE A 130 -2.18 -21.26 -6.66
C PHE A 130 -3.13 -21.17 -5.46
N PRO A 131 -4.19 -20.34 -5.57
CA PRO A 131 -5.11 -20.13 -4.47
C PRO A 131 -5.87 -21.42 -4.16
N LYS A 132 -5.97 -21.75 -2.88
CA LYS A 132 -6.61 -22.94 -2.33
C LYS A 132 -7.97 -22.63 -1.72
N THR A 133 -8.23 -21.37 -1.39
CA THR A 133 -9.48 -20.90 -0.82
C THR A 133 -10.08 -19.78 -1.67
N GLU A 134 -11.38 -19.52 -1.50
CA GLU A 134 -12.05 -18.38 -2.16
C GLU A 134 -11.44 -17.04 -1.72
N GLU A 135 -11.01 -16.93 -0.46
CA GLU A 135 -10.37 -15.73 0.07
C GLU A 135 -9.00 -15.46 -0.59
N GLU A 136 -8.18 -16.51 -0.78
CA GLU A 136 -6.91 -16.39 -1.51
C GLU A 136 -7.13 -16.03 -2.98
N MET A 137 -8.19 -16.56 -3.59
CA MET A 137 -8.58 -16.21 -4.96
C MET A 137 -8.97 -14.74 -5.04
N GLU A 138 -9.83 -14.26 -4.14
CA GLU A 138 -10.29 -12.87 -4.10
C GLU A 138 -9.12 -11.89 -3.93
N ILE A 139 -8.18 -12.18 -3.03
CA ILE A 139 -6.96 -11.36 -2.87
C ILE A 139 -6.17 -11.32 -4.19
N SER A 140 -6.02 -12.46 -4.87
CA SER A 140 -5.27 -12.53 -6.12
C SER A 140 -5.96 -11.76 -7.25
N GLU A 141 -7.28 -11.80 -7.33
CA GLU A 141 -8.07 -11.00 -8.28
C GLU A 141 -7.88 -9.50 -8.04
N LEU A 142 -7.90 -9.05 -6.77
CA LEU A 142 -7.62 -7.66 -6.42
C LEU A 142 -6.18 -7.25 -6.80
N VAL A 143 -5.20 -8.12 -6.59
CA VAL A 143 -3.82 -7.87 -7.05
C VAL A 143 -3.78 -7.69 -8.58
N TYR A 144 -4.45 -8.56 -9.34
CA TYR A 144 -4.50 -8.46 -10.79
C TYR A 144 -5.21 -7.20 -11.27
N GLU A 145 -6.29 -6.78 -10.60
CA GLU A 145 -6.95 -5.51 -10.86
C GLU A 145 -5.99 -4.34 -10.65
N MET A 146 -5.26 -4.32 -9.53
CA MET A 146 -4.29 -3.27 -9.24
C MET A 146 -3.19 -3.22 -10.31
N PHE A 147 -2.66 -4.39 -10.72
CA PHE A 147 -1.72 -4.47 -11.84
C PHE A 147 -2.31 -3.88 -13.13
N ALA A 148 -3.54 -4.25 -13.48
CA ALA A 148 -4.20 -3.74 -14.68
C ALA A 148 -4.31 -2.21 -14.66
N ILE A 149 -4.71 -1.62 -13.53
CA ILE A 149 -4.81 -0.16 -13.34
C ILE A 149 -3.44 0.50 -13.55
N LEU A 150 -2.39 -0.01 -12.91
CA LEU A 150 -1.06 0.57 -12.97
C LEU A 150 -0.41 0.42 -14.35
N LEU A 151 -0.46 -0.78 -14.93
CA LEU A 151 0.13 -1.08 -16.24
C LEU A 151 -0.58 -0.34 -17.36
N HIS A 152 -1.91 -0.25 -17.31
CA HIS A 152 -2.66 0.57 -18.25
C HIS A 152 -2.17 2.02 -18.21
N HIS A 153 -2.03 2.57 -17.00
CA HIS A 153 -1.55 3.94 -16.84
C HIS A 153 -0.12 4.13 -17.36
N ALA A 154 0.80 3.24 -16.99
CA ALA A 154 2.20 3.30 -17.40
C ALA A 154 2.36 3.24 -18.93
N ILE A 155 1.67 2.31 -19.60
CA ILE A 155 1.82 2.09 -21.04
C ILE A 155 1.14 3.21 -21.84
N ARG A 156 -0.03 3.69 -21.41
CA ARG A 156 -0.85 4.62 -22.20
C ARG A 156 -0.54 6.08 -21.94
N PHE A 157 -0.10 6.44 -20.74
CA PHE A 157 -0.04 7.84 -20.30
C PHE A 157 1.33 8.31 -19.81
N GLU A 158 2.28 7.41 -19.53
CA GLU A 158 3.65 7.78 -19.15
C GLU A 158 4.60 7.65 -20.34
N TYR A 159 5.33 8.74 -20.65
CA TYR A 159 6.35 8.70 -21.68
C TYR A 159 7.48 7.75 -21.27
N GLY A 160 7.70 6.71 -22.07
CA GLY A 160 8.65 5.64 -21.71
C GLY A 160 8.18 4.76 -20.56
N GLY A 161 6.91 4.79 -20.17
CA GLY A 161 6.39 4.00 -19.05
C GLY A 161 6.48 2.48 -19.25
N TRP A 162 6.65 2.00 -20.48
CA TRP A 162 7.00 0.60 -20.75
C TRP A 162 8.33 0.19 -20.10
N ARG A 163 9.27 1.12 -19.92
CA ARG A 163 10.56 0.86 -19.25
C ARG A 163 10.39 0.58 -17.77
N VAL A 164 9.41 1.21 -17.11
CA VAL A 164 9.08 0.92 -15.71
C VAL A 164 8.69 -0.55 -15.55
N TRP A 165 8.10 -1.16 -16.58
CA TRP A 165 7.81 -2.59 -16.58
C TRP A 165 9.01 -3.45 -16.99
N VAL A 166 9.74 -3.08 -18.04
CA VAL A 166 10.85 -3.88 -18.59
C VAL A 166 12.11 -3.87 -17.72
N ASP A 167 12.38 -2.76 -17.03
CA ASP A 167 13.60 -2.58 -16.22
C ASP A 167 13.46 -3.14 -14.79
N THR A 168 12.30 -3.72 -14.44
CA THR A 168 12.04 -4.45 -13.18
C THR A 168 11.94 -5.93 -13.47
#